data_AF-A0A163R6V1-F1
#
_entry.id   AF-A0A163R6V1-F1
#
_cell.length_a   1.000
_cell.length_b   1.000
_cell.length_c   1.000
_cell.angle_alpha   90.00
_cell.angle_beta   90.00
_cell.angle_gamma   90.00
#
_symmetry.space_group_name_H-M   'P 1'
#
loop_
_entity.id
_entity.type
_entity.pdbx_description
1 polymer ?
#
loop_
_entity_poly.entity_id
_entity_poly.type
_entity_poly.pdbx_seq_one_letter_code
_entity_poly.pdbx_strand_id
1 'polypeptide(L)'
;MFLSTTRRTPRRTLLSALATGALATGLIGVAGMPAAVAAPLATTPLCTPSSTLPGITTGGPAFTDEGVAVFVGGDYAARAGAAESEGVLLAGGTVDIATGGLMNFGRAGGGSQIVPPGGSDMIVAGAGVSVSSGRIDVGHGIAKGGNVTATRSIDGTMELNGGARKPNSSAPTQSAKATGSLLSTTSADLAALPATGSLGTKGGYASLTGDGTSATQVFSLSAQELRKTNGTLVFANVGTTAPIVVNVSGGSVDFAMVHTAAESIDQRIDTFATLGTWAPRILWNFPDATSLAISGNSQTVGSILAPKSSVKVVQSTNTNGRLWVGGDLTFGGNGGSGLEHHNYPWIGLTSLGCDPEPPTNLVVPPAPDEPTIPEVPDAKETPAPAPSESVPSEDKTTTPAEKVAAPGETPTSGTAGSTTPPAATAAKEESGLASTGARTALVVAISVALLGAGAGLVVTARRRATS
;
A
#
# COMPACT_ATOMS: atom_id res chain seq x y z
N MET A 1 23.45 9.76 -62.55
CA MET A 1 24.02 9.11 -63.75
C MET A 1 24.49 7.73 -63.29
N PHE A 2 23.65 6.69 -63.35
CA PHE A 2 23.48 5.71 -64.46
C PHE A 2 24.68 4.74 -64.54
N LEU A 3 24.62 3.39 -64.70
CA LEU A 3 23.63 2.29 -64.86
C LEU A 3 24.46 1.01 -64.51
N SER A 4 23.97 -0.02 -63.80
CA SER A 4 23.16 -1.17 -64.24
C SER A 4 23.92 -2.40 -64.81
N THR A 5 23.66 -3.57 -64.20
CA THR A 5 23.42 -4.94 -64.77
C THR A 5 24.48 -5.59 -65.70
N THR A 6 24.77 -6.90 -65.70
CA THR A 6 23.84 -8.06 -65.85
C THR A 6 24.58 -9.42 -65.72
N ARG A 7 23.78 -10.45 -65.41
CA ARG A 7 24.02 -11.92 -65.30
C ARG A 7 24.72 -12.61 -66.50
N ARG A 8 25.27 -13.82 -66.27
CA ARG A 8 24.82 -15.12 -66.86
C ARG A 8 25.59 -16.34 -66.31
N THR A 9 24.86 -17.41 -66.01
CA THR A 9 25.31 -18.80 -65.73
C THR A 9 25.47 -19.62 -67.02
N PRO A 10 26.11 -20.81 -66.96
CA PRO A 10 25.36 -22.03 -67.31
C PRO A 10 25.71 -23.33 -66.52
N ARG A 11 24.81 -24.31 -66.68
CA ARG A 11 24.72 -25.70 -66.17
C ARG A 11 25.75 -26.69 -66.74
N ARG A 12 25.98 -27.84 -66.05
CA ARG A 12 25.67 -29.26 -66.46
C ARG A 12 26.48 -30.29 -65.62
N THR A 13 25.90 -31.16 -64.76
CA THR A 13 25.29 -32.53 -64.89
C THR A 13 26.25 -33.75 -64.93
N LEU A 14 25.94 -34.78 -64.09
CA LEU A 14 26.02 -36.28 -64.22
C LEU A 14 26.52 -36.94 -62.90
N LEU A 15 25.74 -37.71 -62.10
CA LEU A 15 25.31 -39.15 -62.21
C LEU A 15 26.52 -40.13 -62.25
N SER A 16 26.70 -41.23 -61.49
CA SER A 16 25.93 -42.06 -60.53
C SER A 16 26.91 -43.07 -59.89
N ALA A 17 26.64 -43.64 -58.70
CA ALA A 17 26.94 -45.06 -58.36
C ALA A 17 26.34 -45.49 -57.00
N LEU A 18 25.49 -46.52 -57.04
CA LEU A 18 25.07 -47.35 -55.89
C LEU A 18 26.07 -48.50 -55.67
N ALA A 19 26.27 -48.95 -54.43
CA ALA A 19 26.20 -50.37 -54.02
C ALA A 19 26.49 -50.61 -52.51
N THR A 20 25.43 -51.02 -51.80
CA THR A 20 25.30 -52.07 -50.77
C THR A 20 26.47 -52.52 -49.87
N GLY A 21 26.20 -52.52 -48.55
CA GLY A 21 26.81 -53.39 -47.55
C GLY A 21 26.03 -53.35 -46.23
N ALA A 22 25.34 -54.44 -45.89
CA ALA A 22 24.46 -54.58 -44.72
C ALA A 22 25.22 -55.02 -43.46
N LEU A 23 24.78 -54.59 -42.27
CA LEU A 23 24.77 -55.39 -41.03
C LEU A 23 23.94 -54.71 -39.94
N ALA A 24 23.02 -55.49 -39.37
CA ALA A 24 22.07 -55.13 -38.33
C ALA A 24 22.75 -54.94 -36.95
N THR A 25 22.20 -54.07 -36.10
CA THR A 25 21.90 -54.31 -34.67
C THR A 25 21.41 -53.03 -33.97
N GLY A 26 20.39 -53.19 -33.10
CA GLY A 26 20.15 -52.29 -31.97
C GLY A 26 19.12 -51.18 -32.14
N LEU A 27 17.82 -51.51 -32.14
CA LEU A 27 16.80 -50.56 -31.67
C LEU A 27 16.99 -50.38 -30.15
N ILE A 28 17.50 -49.22 -29.73
CA ILE A 28 17.21 -48.67 -28.40
C ILE A 28 16.33 -47.45 -28.66
N GLY A 29 15.03 -47.63 -28.46
CA GLY A 29 14.09 -46.52 -28.43
C GLY A 29 14.39 -45.64 -27.23
N VAL A 30 15.05 -44.50 -27.45
CA VAL A 30 15.03 -43.41 -26.49
C VAL A 30 13.63 -42.82 -26.58
N ALA A 31 12.73 -43.30 -25.71
CA ALA A 31 11.49 -42.63 -25.44
C ALA A 31 11.84 -41.22 -24.93
N GLY A 32 11.70 -40.22 -25.80
CA GLY A 32 11.74 -38.83 -25.39
C GLY A 32 10.62 -38.62 -24.39
N MET A 33 10.97 -38.51 -23.11
CA MET A 33 10.02 -38.01 -22.13
C MET A 33 9.67 -36.58 -22.55
N PRO A 34 8.38 -36.24 -22.75
CA PRO A 34 8.01 -34.86 -22.92
C PRO A 34 8.49 -34.12 -21.68
N ALA A 35 9.28 -33.07 -21.87
CA ALA A 35 9.55 -32.12 -20.80
C ALA A 35 8.18 -31.71 -20.24
N ALA A 36 7.94 -32.03 -18.97
CA ALA A 36 6.75 -31.55 -18.29
C ALA A 36 6.84 -30.03 -18.28
N VAL A 37 6.14 -29.39 -19.21
CA VAL A 37 5.85 -27.98 -19.12
C VAL A 37 5.03 -27.87 -17.85
N ALA A 38 5.65 -27.40 -16.77
CA ALA A 38 4.92 -27.04 -15.56
C ALA A 38 3.81 -26.10 -16.03
N ALA A 39 2.56 -26.52 -15.91
CA ALA A 39 1.44 -25.61 -16.10
C ALA A 39 1.71 -24.39 -15.22
N PRO A 40 1.54 -23.15 -15.72
CA PRO A 40 1.64 -21.99 -14.86
C PRO A 40 0.74 -22.28 -13.65
N LEU A 41 1.31 -22.21 -12.44
CA LEU A 41 0.51 -22.28 -11.23
C LEU A 41 -0.63 -21.29 -11.43
N ALA A 42 -1.87 -21.79 -11.39
CA ALA A 42 -3.03 -20.93 -11.52
C ALA A 42 -2.88 -19.83 -10.48
N THR A 43 -2.65 -18.60 -10.93
CA THR A 43 -2.60 -17.44 -10.05
C THR A 43 -3.98 -17.38 -9.40
N THR A 44 -4.05 -17.58 -8.09
CA THR A 44 -5.30 -17.35 -7.37
C THR A 44 -5.69 -15.90 -7.66
N PRO A 45 -6.90 -15.62 -8.18
CA PRO A 45 -7.29 -14.25 -8.44
C PRO A 45 -7.17 -13.46 -7.15
N LEU A 46 -6.32 -12.44 -7.18
CA LEU A 46 -6.18 -11.48 -6.10
C LEU A 46 -7.47 -10.66 -6.05
N CYS A 47 -7.74 -9.98 -4.94
CA CYS A 47 -9.04 -9.36 -4.68
C CYS A 47 -10.24 -10.33 -4.58
N THR A 48 -10.00 -11.62 -4.38
CA THR A 48 -11.07 -12.51 -3.95
C THR A 48 -11.33 -12.38 -2.45
N PRO A 49 -12.53 -12.70 -1.98
CA PRO A 49 -12.88 -12.97 -0.59
C PRO A 49 -11.79 -13.61 0.30
N SER A 50 -10.96 -14.51 -0.26
CA SER A 50 -9.89 -15.22 0.44
C SER A 50 -8.48 -14.64 0.23
N SER A 51 -8.33 -13.64 -0.63
CA SER A 51 -7.03 -13.01 -0.88
C SER A 51 -6.64 -12.14 0.31
N THR A 52 -5.42 -12.34 0.81
CA THR A 52 -4.84 -11.48 1.85
C THR A 52 -3.87 -10.53 1.16
N LEU A 53 -4.25 -9.26 1.07
CA LEU A 53 -3.34 -8.21 0.65
C LEU A 53 -2.42 -7.83 1.83
N PRO A 54 -1.21 -7.31 1.56
CA PRO A 54 -0.27 -6.94 2.60
C PRO A 54 -0.83 -5.80 3.44
N GLY A 55 -0.52 -5.80 4.73
CA GLY A 55 -0.62 -4.59 5.54
C GLY A 55 0.35 -3.51 5.08
N ILE A 56 0.57 -2.50 5.92
CA ILE A 56 1.62 -1.50 5.66
C ILE A 56 2.98 -2.12 5.94
N THR A 57 3.88 -2.08 4.95
CA THR A 57 5.23 -2.64 5.02
C THR A 57 6.25 -1.70 4.38
N THR A 58 7.52 -1.81 4.78
CA THR A 58 8.64 -1.08 4.17
C THR A 58 9.40 -1.92 3.14
N GLY A 59 8.82 -3.04 2.70
CA GLY A 59 9.43 -3.97 1.77
C GLY A 59 9.49 -3.44 0.33
N GLY A 60 9.99 -4.26 -0.60
CA GLY A 60 9.85 -3.98 -2.03
C GLY A 60 8.38 -4.03 -2.49
N PRO A 61 8.09 -3.67 -3.76
CA PRO A 61 6.80 -3.92 -4.39
C PRO A 61 6.30 -5.35 -4.14
N ALA A 62 5.09 -5.48 -3.60
CA ALA A 62 4.46 -6.77 -3.32
C ALA A 62 3.52 -7.18 -4.47
N PHE A 63 2.80 -6.23 -5.05
CA PHE A 63 1.86 -6.43 -6.15
C PHE A 63 1.92 -5.26 -7.14
N THR A 64 1.51 -5.52 -8.37
CA THR A 64 1.29 -4.52 -9.41
C THR A 64 -0.19 -4.27 -9.63
N ASP A 65 -0.59 -3.00 -9.74
CA ASP A 65 -1.97 -2.59 -10.00
C ASP A 65 -1.99 -1.39 -10.95
N GLU A 66 -2.62 -1.58 -12.11
CA GLU A 66 -2.78 -0.52 -13.13
C GLU A 66 -4.01 0.36 -12.87
N GLY A 67 -4.85 -0.01 -11.91
CA GLY A 67 -6.05 0.74 -11.56
C GLY A 67 -5.75 2.14 -11.00
N VAL A 68 -6.69 3.06 -11.23
CA VAL A 68 -6.62 4.42 -10.69
C VAL A 68 -6.84 4.39 -9.18
N ALA A 69 -5.75 4.54 -8.42
CA ALA A 69 -5.77 4.60 -6.97
C ALA A 69 -6.38 5.92 -6.48
N VAL A 70 -5.94 7.03 -7.07
CA VAL A 70 -6.44 8.36 -6.76
C VAL A 70 -7.02 8.98 -8.02
N PHE A 71 -8.33 9.22 -8.02
CA PHE A 71 -9.01 9.98 -9.06
C PHE A 71 -9.43 11.34 -8.52
N VAL A 72 -9.15 12.41 -9.26
CA VAL A 72 -9.63 13.76 -8.98
C VAL A 72 -10.18 14.35 -10.27
N GLY A 73 -11.48 14.58 -10.37
CA GLY A 73 -12.08 15.12 -11.60
C GLY A 73 -11.69 16.58 -11.87
N GLY A 74 -11.38 17.34 -10.82
CA GLY A 74 -10.83 18.70 -10.87
C GLY A 74 -9.34 18.76 -10.58
N ASP A 75 -8.93 19.73 -9.77
CA ASP A 75 -7.52 19.98 -9.42
C ASP A 75 -7.08 19.14 -8.20
N TYR A 76 -5.89 18.53 -8.31
CA TYR A 76 -5.19 17.87 -7.22
C TYR A 76 -4.14 18.84 -6.65
N ALA A 77 -4.27 19.18 -5.37
CA ALA A 77 -3.39 20.11 -4.67
C ALA A 77 -2.70 19.40 -3.49
N ALA A 78 -1.43 19.03 -3.64
CA ALA A 78 -0.60 18.59 -2.53
C ALA A 78 0.04 19.79 -1.83
N ARG A 79 -0.09 19.85 -0.51
CA ARG A 79 0.35 20.95 0.36
C ARG A 79 1.25 20.44 1.47
N ALA A 80 1.80 21.36 2.27
CA ALA A 80 2.66 21.01 3.41
C ALA A 80 2.07 19.87 4.25
N GLY A 81 2.89 18.89 4.60
CA GLY A 81 2.49 17.70 5.33
C GLY A 81 2.12 16.48 4.48
N ALA A 82 1.75 16.66 3.20
CA ALA A 82 1.59 15.55 2.26
C ALA A 82 2.94 14.92 1.94
N ALA A 83 3.03 13.59 2.06
CA ALA A 83 4.27 12.83 1.93
C ALA A 83 4.20 11.75 0.86
N GLU A 84 3.13 10.96 0.78
CA GLU A 84 3.09 9.82 -0.15
C GLU A 84 1.70 9.63 -0.78
N SER A 85 1.66 9.31 -2.07
CA SER A 85 0.46 8.92 -2.80
C SER A 85 0.76 7.67 -3.62
N GLU A 86 0.44 6.51 -3.06
CA GLU A 86 0.67 5.21 -3.70
C GLU A 86 -0.36 4.93 -4.81
N GLY A 87 0.04 4.14 -5.82
CA GLY A 87 -0.80 3.83 -6.98
C GLY A 87 -0.85 4.93 -8.04
N VAL A 88 -1.73 4.76 -9.04
CA VAL A 88 -1.88 5.74 -10.14
C VAL A 88 -2.74 6.93 -9.69
N LEU A 89 -2.21 8.14 -9.84
CA LEU A 89 -2.96 9.39 -9.74
C LEU A 89 -3.46 9.82 -11.13
N LEU A 90 -4.78 9.98 -11.27
CA LEU A 90 -5.45 10.58 -12.42
C LEU A 90 -6.22 11.84 -11.99
N ALA A 91 -5.70 13.00 -12.37
CA ALA A 91 -6.38 14.28 -12.20
C ALA A 91 -6.96 14.78 -13.54
N GLY A 92 -8.22 15.20 -13.56
CA GLY A 92 -8.86 15.83 -14.72
C GLY A 92 -8.40 17.28 -14.93
N GLY A 93 -7.92 17.93 -13.87
CA GLY A 93 -7.34 19.27 -13.88
C GLY A 93 -5.82 19.27 -13.71
N THR A 94 -5.34 20.26 -12.96
CA THR A 94 -3.93 20.48 -12.65
C THR A 94 -3.51 19.61 -11.47
N VAL A 95 -2.26 19.13 -11.51
CA VAL A 95 -1.59 18.56 -10.34
C VAL A 95 -0.59 19.59 -9.83
N ASP A 96 -0.90 20.21 -8.69
CA ASP A 96 -0.06 21.24 -8.07
C ASP A 96 0.52 20.75 -6.74
N ILE A 97 1.85 20.75 -6.65
CA ILE A 97 2.60 20.20 -5.53
C ILE A 97 3.41 21.33 -4.88
N ALA A 98 3.05 21.64 -3.65
CA ALA A 98 3.65 22.68 -2.82
C ALA A 98 3.84 22.16 -1.38
N THR A 99 4.58 21.06 -1.23
CA THR A 99 4.74 20.37 0.06
C THR A 99 5.89 20.94 0.89
N GLY A 100 6.86 21.60 0.26
CA GLY A 100 8.10 22.04 0.91
C GLY A 100 9.07 20.91 1.25
N GLY A 101 8.71 19.67 0.93
CA GLY A 101 9.47 18.45 1.24
C GLY A 101 9.53 17.48 0.07
N LEU A 102 9.95 16.25 0.36
CA LEU A 102 9.83 15.14 -0.58
C LEU A 102 8.39 14.63 -0.57
N MET A 103 7.82 14.40 -1.75
CA MET A 103 6.58 13.66 -1.91
C MET A 103 6.75 12.48 -2.88
N ASN A 104 6.40 11.27 -2.44
CA ASN A 104 6.48 10.06 -3.26
C ASN A 104 5.17 9.81 -4.01
N PHE A 105 5.27 9.43 -5.29
CA PHE A 105 4.12 9.01 -6.11
C PHE A 105 4.31 7.62 -6.68
N GLY A 106 3.22 6.88 -6.81
CA GLY A 106 3.21 5.51 -7.35
C GLY A 106 3.62 4.46 -6.32
N ARG A 107 4.71 4.71 -5.58
CA ARG A 107 5.16 3.86 -4.47
C ARG A 107 5.39 4.67 -3.21
N ALA A 108 4.89 4.16 -2.10
CA ALA A 108 5.20 4.60 -0.75
C ALA A 108 6.55 4.03 -0.26
N GLY A 109 7.23 4.75 0.62
CA GLY A 109 8.40 4.24 1.34
C GLY A 109 7.99 3.16 2.35
N GLY A 110 6.87 3.38 3.03
CA GLY A 110 6.14 2.37 3.79
C GLY A 110 4.66 2.43 3.43
N GLY A 111 4.15 1.45 2.69
CA GLY A 111 2.76 1.44 2.25
C GLY A 111 2.23 0.04 2.02
N SER A 112 1.18 -0.08 1.21
CA SER A 112 0.66 -1.41 0.83
C SER A 112 1.63 -2.14 -0.08
N GLN A 113 2.53 -1.42 -0.75
CA GLN A 113 3.42 -1.93 -1.78
C GLN A 113 2.64 -2.55 -2.96
N ILE A 114 1.39 -2.13 -3.16
CA ILE A 114 0.56 -2.41 -4.34
C ILE A 114 0.71 -1.23 -5.28
N VAL A 115 1.65 -1.34 -6.22
CA VAL A 115 2.19 -0.20 -6.97
C VAL A 115 1.90 -0.32 -8.46
N PRO A 116 1.96 0.76 -9.25
CA PRO A 116 1.84 0.66 -10.69
C PRO A 116 3.02 -0.12 -11.30
N PRO A 117 2.84 -0.77 -12.46
CA PRO A 117 3.95 -1.41 -13.18
C PRO A 117 5.08 -0.43 -13.51
N GLY A 118 6.31 -0.93 -13.51
CA GLY A 118 7.48 -0.14 -13.85
C GLY A 118 7.47 0.42 -15.27
N GLY A 119 7.73 1.72 -15.41
CA GLY A 119 7.68 2.44 -16.69
C GLY A 119 6.26 2.77 -17.17
N SER A 120 5.22 2.51 -16.35
CA SER A 120 3.85 2.98 -16.59
C SER A 120 3.67 4.44 -16.15
N ASP A 121 2.50 5.02 -16.46
CA ASP A 121 2.14 6.35 -15.98
C ASP A 121 1.66 6.27 -14.52
N MET A 122 2.29 7.03 -13.63
CA MET A 122 1.94 7.08 -12.20
C MET A 122 1.29 8.40 -11.80
N ILE A 123 1.53 9.46 -12.58
CA ILE A 123 0.81 10.74 -12.49
C ILE A 123 0.27 11.06 -13.89
N VAL A 124 -1.04 11.25 -13.99
CA VAL A 124 -1.75 11.59 -15.23
C VAL A 124 -2.61 12.83 -14.96
N ALA A 125 -2.35 13.93 -15.68
CA ALA A 125 -3.02 15.21 -15.48
C ALA A 125 -3.72 15.72 -16.75
N GLY A 126 -5.00 16.07 -16.64
CA GLY A 126 -5.80 16.69 -17.70
C GLY A 126 -5.41 18.14 -18.00
N ALA A 127 -4.57 18.76 -17.17
CA ALA A 127 -3.92 20.04 -17.42
C ALA A 127 -2.38 19.93 -17.27
N GLY A 128 -1.75 20.80 -16.48
CA GLY A 128 -0.31 20.77 -16.20
C GLY A 128 0.02 20.07 -14.89
N VAL A 129 1.31 19.77 -14.71
CA VAL A 129 1.87 19.31 -13.44
C VAL A 129 2.92 20.33 -13.00
N SER A 130 2.80 20.86 -11.79
CA SER A 130 3.76 21.83 -11.24
C SER A 130 4.24 21.44 -9.84
N VAL A 131 5.55 21.41 -9.66
CA VAL A 131 6.17 21.35 -8.33
C VAL A 131 6.74 22.72 -8.00
N SER A 132 5.98 23.51 -7.24
CA SER A 132 6.33 24.89 -6.88
C SER A 132 7.16 25.00 -5.60
N SER A 133 7.05 24.01 -4.71
CA SER A 133 7.85 23.91 -3.48
C SER A 133 8.05 22.46 -3.07
N GLY A 134 9.29 22.08 -2.80
CA GLY A 134 9.70 20.70 -2.52
C GLY A 134 10.21 19.97 -3.76
N ARG A 135 10.09 18.64 -3.76
CA ARG A 135 10.41 17.76 -4.89
C ARG A 135 9.53 16.52 -4.87
N ILE A 136 9.31 15.93 -6.04
CA ILE A 136 8.67 14.61 -6.12
C ILE A 136 9.65 13.51 -6.48
N ASP A 137 9.34 12.29 -6.05
CA ASP A 137 9.99 11.06 -6.46
C ASP A 137 8.91 10.08 -6.95
N VAL A 138 8.98 9.71 -8.22
CA VAL A 138 7.93 8.97 -8.91
C VAL A 138 8.45 7.57 -9.25
N GLY A 139 7.81 6.56 -8.68
CA GLY A 139 8.21 5.16 -8.86
C GLY A 139 9.53 4.80 -8.18
N HIS A 140 9.84 5.39 -7.02
CA HIS A 140 11.05 5.08 -6.26
C HIS A 140 11.17 3.57 -5.99
N GLY A 141 12.31 2.97 -6.33
CA GLY A 141 12.55 1.53 -6.11
C GLY A 141 11.74 0.61 -7.03
N ILE A 142 11.12 1.15 -8.08
CA ILE A 142 10.47 0.38 -9.14
C ILE A 142 11.38 0.41 -10.38
N ALA A 143 11.63 -0.76 -10.98
CA ALA A 143 12.41 -0.84 -12.22
C ALA A 143 11.75 -0.02 -13.34
N LYS A 144 12.53 0.80 -14.07
CA LYS A 144 12.04 1.79 -15.05
C LYS A 144 11.20 2.93 -14.47
N GLY A 145 11.08 3.03 -13.15
CA GLY A 145 10.45 4.14 -12.45
C GLY A 145 9.00 4.38 -12.85
N GLY A 146 8.57 5.66 -12.81
CA GLY A 146 7.22 6.07 -13.15
C GLY A 146 7.16 7.29 -14.05
N ASN A 147 6.27 7.28 -15.03
CA ASN A 147 6.07 8.42 -15.91
C ASN A 147 5.13 9.45 -15.29
N VAL A 148 5.31 10.70 -15.72
CA VAL A 148 4.39 11.81 -15.47
C VAL A 148 3.86 12.27 -16.82
N THR A 149 2.55 12.20 -17.02
CA THR A 149 1.87 12.52 -18.28
C THR A 149 0.88 13.66 -18.07
N ALA A 150 0.93 14.67 -18.94
CA ALA A 150 0.10 15.86 -18.81
C ALA A 150 -0.32 16.41 -20.18
N THR A 151 -1.47 17.09 -20.24
CA THR A 151 -1.90 17.77 -21.48
C THR A 151 -1.16 19.08 -21.72
N ARG A 152 -0.53 19.63 -20.68
CA ARG A 152 0.27 20.86 -20.71
C ARG A 152 1.69 20.59 -20.20
N SER A 153 2.35 21.62 -19.69
CA SER A 153 3.71 21.55 -19.16
C SER A 153 3.81 20.70 -17.90
N ILE A 154 5.02 20.19 -17.66
CA ILE A 154 5.39 19.41 -16.49
C ILE A 154 6.67 20.03 -15.93
N ASP A 155 6.51 20.80 -14.85
CA ASP A 155 7.51 21.73 -14.36
C ASP A 155 7.90 21.44 -12.90
N GLY A 156 9.14 21.82 -12.53
CA GLY A 156 9.68 21.67 -11.17
C GLY A 156 10.62 20.47 -10.97
N THR A 157 10.98 20.21 -9.71
CA THR A 157 11.98 19.21 -9.31
C THR A 157 11.36 17.83 -9.14
N MET A 158 11.84 16.86 -9.92
CA MET A 158 11.30 15.49 -9.98
C MET A 158 12.43 14.48 -10.17
N GLU A 159 12.42 13.39 -9.40
CA GLU A 159 13.13 12.14 -9.69
C GLU A 159 12.12 11.14 -10.27
N LEU A 160 12.43 10.53 -11.43
CA LEU A 160 11.50 9.62 -12.12
C LEU A 160 12.00 8.18 -12.15
N ASN A 161 13.19 7.89 -11.61
CA ASN A 161 13.78 6.56 -11.49
C ASN A 161 13.84 5.77 -12.82
N GLY A 162 14.08 6.47 -13.92
CA GLY A 162 14.08 5.90 -15.27
C GLY A 162 12.76 6.04 -16.05
N GLY A 163 11.73 6.62 -15.42
CA GLY A 163 10.50 7.04 -16.09
C GLY A 163 10.66 8.33 -16.89
N ALA A 164 9.60 8.73 -17.59
CA ALA A 164 9.62 9.87 -18.52
C ALA A 164 8.61 10.98 -18.15
N ARG A 165 8.97 12.23 -18.49
CA ARG A 165 8.02 13.35 -18.59
C ARG A 165 7.35 13.30 -19.96
N LYS A 166 6.03 13.30 -20.02
CA LYS A 166 5.22 13.27 -21.25
C LYS A 166 4.25 14.46 -21.29
N PRO A 167 4.74 15.70 -21.52
CA PRO A 167 3.89 16.87 -21.67
C PRO A 167 3.15 16.87 -23.01
N ASN A 168 2.11 17.69 -23.15
CA ASN A 168 1.32 17.85 -24.37
C ASN A 168 0.65 16.55 -24.87
N SER A 169 0.36 15.60 -23.97
CA SER A 169 -0.36 14.36 -24.28
C SER A 169 -1.87 14.61 -24.31
N SER A 170 -2.58 14.05 -25.30
CA SER A 170 -4.04 14.13 -25.36
C SER A 170 -4.76 13.04 -24.57
N ALA A 171 -4.06 12.00 -24.13
CA ALA A 171 -4.64 10.85 -23.43
C ALA A 171 -5.33 11.20 -22.09
N PRO A 172 -4.78 12.06 -21.22
CA PRO A 172 -5.33 12.31 -19.88
C PRO A 172 -6.79 12.75 -19.86
N THR A 173 -7.18 13.65 -20.78
CA THR A 173 -8.53 14.23 -20.80
C THR A 173 -9.61 13.18 -21.02
N GLN A 174 -9.38 12.23 -21.94
CA GLN A 174 -10.36 11.20 -22.24
C GLN A 174 -10.48 10.21 -21.09
N SER A 175 -9.35 9.80 -20.51
CA SER A 175 -9.33 8.91 -19.33
C SER A 175 -10.09 9.53 -18.16
N ALA A 176 -9.80 10.80 -17.82
CA ALA A 176 -10.45 11.47 -16.70
C ALA A 176 -11.98 11.57 -16.88
N LYS A 177 -12.45 11.89 -18.09
CA LYS A 177 -13.89 11.91 -18.39
C LYS A 177 -14.55 10.54 -18.25
N ALA A 178 -13.91 9.49 -18.79
CA ALA A 178 -14.44 8.14 -18.72
C ALA A 178 -14.50 7.64 -17.27
N THR A 179 -13.42 7.81 -16.52
CA THR A 179 -13.35 7.44 -15.10
C THR A 179 -14.37 8.22 -14.26
N GLY A 180 -14.51 9.53 -14.46
CA GLY A 180 -15.51 10.33 -13.75
C GLY A 180 -16.95 9.89 -14.03
N SER A 181 -17.27 9.57 -15.29
CA SER A 181 -18.60 9.06 -15.67
C SER A 181 -18.90 7.70 -15.04
N LEU A 182 -17.92 6.80 -15.03
CA LEU A 182 -18.02 5.49 -14.39
C LEU A 182 -18.30 5.65 -12.89
N LEU A 183 -17.45 6.42 -12.20
CA LEU A 183 -17.55 6.62 -10.75
C LEU A 183 -18.86 7.32 -10.33
N SER A 184 -19.34 8.27 -11.14
CA SER A 184 -20.64 8.91 -10.88
C SER A 184 -21.80 7.92 -11.00
N THR A 185 -21.77 7.04 -12.00
CA THR A 185 -22.81 6.01 -12.19
C THR A 185 -22.74 4.98 -11.05
N THR A 186 -21.54 4.48 -10.76
CA THR A 186 -21.29 3.55 -9.67
C THR A 186 -21.74 4.11 -8.33
N SER A 187 -21.45 5.38 -8.00
CA SER A 187 -21.89 5.99 -6.75
C SER A 187 -23.42 6.02 -6.63
N ALA A 188 -24.13 6.32 -7.71
CA ALA A 188 -25.59 6.33 -7.74
C ALA A 188 -26.17 4.91 -7.56
N ASP A 189 -25.59 3.92 -8.26
CA ASP A 189 -26.00 2.51 -8.15
C ASP A 189 -25.79 1.97 -6.73
N LEU A 190 -24.63 2.26 -6.13
CA LEU A 190 -24.31 1.88 -4.74
C LEU A 190 -25.26 2.55 -3.73
N ALA A 191 -25.64 3.81 -3.97
CA ALA A 191 -26.59 4.53 -3.12
C ALA A 191 -28.02 4.00 -3.23
N ALA A 192 -28.38 3.36 -4.35
CA ALA A 192 -29.69 2.75 -4.56
C ALA A 192 -29.82 1.33 -3.98
N LEU A 193 -28.71 0.72 -3.53
CA LEU A 193 -28.75 -0.61 -2.92
C LEU A 193 -29.56 -0.61 -1.62
N PRO A 194 -30.41 -1.62 -1.38
CA PRO A 194 -31.11 -1.75 -0.11
C PRO A 194 -30.11 -2.01 1.02
N ALA A 195 -30.34 -1.39 2.18
CA ALA A 195 -29.53 -1.64 3.36
C ALA A 195 -29.72 -3.08 3.85
N THR A 196 -28.61 -3.76 4.16
CA THR A 196 -28.57 -5.12 4.74
C THR A 196 -28.18 -5.09 6.21
N GLY A 197 -27.98 -3.89 6.75
CA GLY A 197 -27.60 -3.65 8.14
C GLY A 197 -28.09 -2.30 8.62
N SER A 198 -27.79 -2.00 9.88
CA SER A 198 -28.23 -0.77 10.53
C SER A 198 -27.17 -0.18 11.45
N LEU A 199 -27.26 1.13 11.69
CA LEU A 199 -26.52 1.80 12.76
C LEU A 199 -27.18 1.48 14.10
N GLY A 200 -26.38 1.02 15.05
CA GLY A 200 -26.78 0.78 16.44
C GLY A 200 -25.60 0.99 17.37
N THR A 201 -25.55 0.18 18.42
CA THR A 201 -24.42 0.20 19.37
C THR A 201 -23.90 -1.20 19.66
N LYS A 202 -22.59 -1.33 19.86
CA LYS A 202 -21.93 -2.56 20.30
C LYS A 202 -20.85 -2.20 21.33
N GLY A 203 -20.93 -2.79 22.52
CA GLY A 203 -20.03 -2.46 23.62
C GLY A 203 -20.07 -0.99 24.05
N GLY A 204 -21.19 -0.29 23.83
CA GLY A 204 -21.34 1.14 24.13
C GLY A 204 -20.86 2.10 23.02
N TYR A 205 -20.32 1.59 21.91
CA TYR A 205 -19.85 2.38 20.78
C TYR A 205 -20.79 2.28 19.59
N ALA A 206 -20.77 3.27 18.69
CA ALA A 206 -21.52 3.21 17.44
C ALA A 206 -21.10 1.98 16.63
N SER A 207 -22.09 1.25 16.08
CA SER A 207 -21.85 0.01 15.35
C SER A 207 -22.67 -0.04 14.07
N LEU A 208 -22.04 -0.36 12.95
CA LEU A 208 -22.71 -0.78 11.72
C LEU A 208 -22.85 -2.30 11.76
N THR A 209 -24.05 -2.77 12.11
CA THR A 209 -24.34 -4.19 12.27
C THR A 209 -25.04 -4.74 11.04
N GLY A 210 -24.35 -5.59 10.29
CA GLY A 210 -24.86 -6.26 9.10
C GLY A 210 -25.71 -7.50 9.41
N ASP A 211 -26.12 -8.20 8.36
CA ASP A 211 -26.85 -9.47 8.45
C ASP A 211 -25.93 -10.71 8.38
N GLY A 212 -24.64 -10.51 8.12
CA GLY A 212 -23.60 -11.54 8.05
C GLY A 212 -23.73 -12.51 6.88
N THR A 213 -24.74 -12.35 6.02
CA THR A 213 -25.11 -13.34 5.00
C THR A 213 -25.28 -12.75 3.60
N SER A 214 -25.62 -11.46 3.49
CA SER A 214 -25.66 -10.76 2.22
C SER A 214 -24.31 -10.74 1.52
N ALA A 215 -24.34 -10.99 0.21
CA ALA A 215 -23.15 -10.98 -0.65
C ALA A 215 -22.42 -9.64 -0.66
N THR A 216 -23.12 -8.55 -0.34
CA THR A 216 -22.54 -7.23 -0.03
C THR A 216 -23.27 -6.69 1.18
N GLN A 217 -22.52 -6.17 2.16
CA GLN A 217 -23.09 -5.54 3.34
C GLN A 217 -23.29 -4.05 3.06
N VAL A 218 -24.53 -3.57 3.14
CA VAL A 218 -24.89 -2.20 2.76
C VAL A 218 -25.45 -1.47 3.97
N PHE A 219 -24.89 -0.30 4.26
CA PHE A 219 -25.30 0.60 5.32
C PHE A 219 -25.64 1.97 4.75
N SER A 220 -26.62 2.63 5.38
CA SER A 220 -26.98 4.01 5.07
C SER A 220 -26.92 4.86 6.32
N LEU A 221 -26.20 5.98 6.22
CA LEU A 221 -26.00 6.96 7.27
C LEU A 221 -26.31 8.36 6.71
N SER A 222 -26.75 9.26 7.55
CA SER A 222 -26.63 10.70 7.31
C SER A 222 -25.28 11.21 7.82
N ALA A 223 -24.84 12.35 7.27
CA ALA A 223 -23.67 13.06 7.77
C ALA A 223 -23.79 13.43 9.27
N GLN A 224 -25.00 13.59 9.78
CA GLN A 224 -25.24 13.84 11.20
C GLN A 224 -25.02 12.58 12.04
N GLU A 225 -25.49 11.41 11.59
CA GLU A 225 -25.24 10.14 12.26
C GLU A 225 -23.76 9.78 12.26
N LEU A 226 -23.07 9.98 11.13
CA LEU A 226 -21.62 9.80 11.05
C LEU A 226 -20.89 10.70 12.06
N ARG A 227 -21.28 11.97 12.21
CA ARG A 227 -20.69 12.86 13.23
C ARG A 227 -20.95 12.36 14.65
N LYS A 228 -22.12 11.80 14.94
CA LYS A 228 -22.48 11.28 16.27
C LYS A 228 -21.67 10.04 16.68
N THR A 229 -20.96 9.39 15.77
CA THR A 229 -20.02 8.31 16.12
C THR A 229 -18.78 8.84 16.85
N ASN A 230 -18.54 10.16 16.84
CA ASN A 230 -17.34 10.80 17.37
C ASN A 230 -16.05 10.12 16.86
N GLY A 231 -16.08 9.67 15.60
CA GLY A 231 -14.95 9.02 14.95
C GLY A 231 -14.68 7.58 15.39
N THR A 232 -15.50 6.99 16.25
CA THR A 232 -15.37 5.61 16.71
C THR A 232 -16.49 4.75 16.11
N LEU A 233 -16.13 3.71 15.35
CA LEU A 233 -17.11 2.85 14.69
C LEU A 233 -16.69 1.37 14.72
N VAL A 234 -17.65 0.48 15.02
CA VAL A 234 -17.49 -0.97 14.94
C VAL A 234 -18.28 -1.53 13.75
N PHE A 235 -17.65 -2.30 12.88
CA PHE A 235 -18.36 -3.15 11.92
C PHE A 235 -18.68 -4.49 12.59
N ALA A 236 -19.95 -4.86 12.69
CA ALA A 236 -20.37 -6.08 13.38
C ALA A 236 -21.22 -6.96 12.46
N ASN A 237 -21.05 -8.28 12.55
CA ASN A 237 -21.81 -9.25 11.76
C ASN A 237 -21.79 -8.90 10.25
N VAL A 238 -20.62 -8.54 9.72
CA VAL A 238 -20.43 -8.17 8.30
C VAL A 238 -19.84 -9.31 7.47
N GLY A 239 -19.72 -10.51 8.06
CA GLY A 239 -19.01 -11.64 7.49
C GLY A 239 -17.50 -11.39 7.40
N THR A 240 -16.75 -12.41 6.99
CA THR A 240 -15.28 -12.36 6.88
C THR A 240 -14.78 -11.85 5.54
N THR A 241 -15.62 -11.88 4.51
CA THR A 241 -15.16 -11.64 3.14
C THR A 241 -16.07 -10.75 2.29
N ALA A 242 -17.29 -10.47 2.74
CA ALA A 242 -18.23 -9.65 1.98
C ALA A 242 -17.65 -8.23 1.77
N PRO A 243 -17.79 -7.64 0.57
CA PRO A 243 -17.65 -6.21 0.37
C PRO A 243 -18.65 -5.45 1.26
N ILE A 244 -18.24 -4.28 1.70
CA ILE A 244 -18.99 -3.40 2.59
C ILE A 244 -19.13 -2.04 1.90
N VAL A 245 -20.37 -1.56 1.80
CA VAL A 245 -20.71 -0.24 1.27
C VAL A 245 -21.36 0.56 2.39
N VAL A 246 -20.81 1.73 2.69
CA VAL A 246 -21.39 2.68 3.62
C VAL A 246 -21.77 3.93 2.85
N ASN A 247 -23.06 4.08 2.55
CA ASN A 247 -23.64 5.25 1.91
C ASN A 247 -23.86 6.35 2.96
N VAL A 248 -23.24 7.52 2.77
CA VAL A 248 -23.37 8.68 3.66
C VAL A 248 -24.02 9.83 2.91
N SER A 249 -25.26 10.13 3.26
CA SER A 249 -26.04 11.23 2.69
C SER A 249 -25.74 12.57 3.36
N GLY A 250 -25.84 13.66 2.61
CA GLY A 250 -25.64 15.03 3.09
C GLY A 250 -24.57 15.81 2.31
N GLY A 251 -24.77 17.14 2.23
CA GLY A 251 -23.89 18.01 1.42
C GLY A 251 -22.54 18.32 2.07
N SER A 252 -22.50 18.54 3.39
CA SER A 252 -21.25 18.82 4.12
C SER A 252 -20.96 17.73 5.13
N VAL A 253 -19.90 16.98 4.89
CA VAL A 253 -19.52 15.81 5.68
C VAL A 253 -18.17 16.03 6.33
N ASP A 254 -18.11 15.77 7.63
CA ASP A 254 -16.87 15.66 8.39
C ASP A 254 -16.65 14.18 8.69
N PHE A 255 -15.65 13.61 8.03
CA PHE A 255 -15.27 12.21 8.14
C PHE A 255 -13.99 12.10 8.96
N ALA A 256 -14.16 12.27 10.28
CA ALA A 256 -13.08 12.37 11.26
C ALA A 256 -12.91 11.05 12.02
N MET A 257 -12.34 10.01 11.41
CA MET A 257 -12.19 8.70 12.06
C MET A 257 -11.00 8.67 13.01
N VAL A 258 -11.22 8.19 14.23
CA VAL A 258 -10.22 8.05 15.30
C VAL A 258 -10.04 6.60 15.76
N HIS A 259 -11.04 5.75 15.50
CA HIS A 259 -11.02 4.35 15.84
C HIS A 259 -11.98 3.57 14.95
N THR A 260 -11.46 2.58 14.22
CA THR A 260 -12.30 1.65 13.46
C THR A 260 -11.99 0.22 13.86
N ALA A 261 -13.03 -0.55 14.20
CA ALA A 261 -12.90 -1.92 14.67
C ALA A 261 -13.90 -2.88 14.01
N ALA A 262 -13.67 -4.17 14.18
CA ALA A 262 -14.56 -5.23 13.71
C ALA A 262 -14.97 -6.14 14.86
N GLU A 263 -16.25 -6.53 14.92
CA GLU A 263 -16.88 -7.36 15.95
C GLU A 263 -16.83 -6.86 17.39
N SER A 264 -15.71 -6.35 17.90
CA SER A 264 -15.60 -5.68 19.19
C SER A 264 -14.65 -4.49 19.10
N ILE A 265 -14.73 -3.55 20.04
CA ILE A 265 -13.87 -2.35 20.04
C ILE A 265 -12.38 -2.67 20.19
N ASP A 266 -12.02 -3.83 20.76
CA ASP A 266 -10.63 -4.23 20.95
C ASP A 266 -9.99 -4.76 19.65
N GLN A 267 -10.80 -5.12 18.66
CA GLN A 267 -10.36 -5.67 17.38
C GLN A 267 -10.21 -4.55 16.34
N ARG A 268 -9.22 -3.69 16.55
CA ARG A 268 -8.89 -2.57 15.65
C ARG A 268 -8.54 -3.05 14.24
N ILE A 269 -9.15 -2.42 13.24
CA ILE A 269 -8.93 -2.68 11.81
C ILE A 269 -8.21 -1.52 11.10
N ASP A 270 -7.88 -0.47 11.86
CA ASP A 270 -7.13 0.71 11.46
C ASP A 270 -5.63 0.62 11.82
N THR A 271 -5.10 -0.61 11.92
CA THR A 271 -3.69 -0.86 12.22
C THR A 271 -2.93 -1.30 10.97
N PHE A 272 -1.62 -1.02 10.90
CA PHE A 272 -0.78 -1.44 9.79
C PHE A 272 -0.92 -2.91 9.41
N ALA A 273 -1.05 -3.81 10.39
CA ALA A 273 -1.17 -5.25 10.12
C ALA A 273 -2.55 -5.65 9.55
N THR A 274 -3.62 -4.92 9.90
CA THR A 274 -5.00 -5.31 9.57
C THR A 274 -5.55 -4.61 8.33
N LEU A 275 -4.92 -3.53 7.87
CA LEU A 275 -5.35 -2.75 6.71
C LEU A 275 -5.48 -3.59 5.44
N GLY A 276 -4.54 -4.48 5.15
CA GLY A 276 -4.59 -5.35 3.97
C GLY A 276 -5.79 -6.30 3.91
N THR A 277 -6.40 -6.61 5.05
CA THR A 277 -7.62 -7.42 5.12
C THR A 277 -8.90 -6.58 5.00
N TRP A 278 -8.88 -5.34 5.50
CA TRP A 278 -10.10 -4.55 5.69
C TRP A 278 -10.29 -3.41 4.70
N ALA A 279 -9.22 -2.71 4.33
CA ALA A 279 -9.28 -1.63 3.34
C ALA A 279 -9.86 -2.08 1.98
N PRO A 280 -9.53 -3.27 1.45
CA PRO A 280 -10.12 -3.75 0.20
C PRO A 280 -11.62 -4.01 0.28
N ARG A 281 -12.15 -4.24 1.49
CA ARG A 281 -13.56 -4.62 1.69
C ARG A 281 -14.48 -3.40 1.78
N ILE A 282 -14.01 -2.31 2.35
CA ILE A 282 -14.85 -1.17 2.73
C ILE A 282 -14.83 -0.10 1.62
N LEU A 283 -16.00 0.39 1.24
CA LEU A 283 -16.19 1.59 0.42
C LEU A 283 -17.15 2.55 1.11
N TRP A 284 -16.68 3.78 1.33
CA TRP A 284 -17.45 4.91 1.81
C TRP A 284 -17.95 5.73 0.62
N ASN A 285 -19.26 5.73 0.39
CA ASN A 285 -19.89 6.41 -0.72
C ASN A 285 -20.60 7.68 -0.24
N PHE A 286 -20.20 8.83 -0.77
CA PHE A 286 -20.72 10.16 -0.42
C PHE A 286 -21.46 10.78 -1.61
N PRO A 287 -22.60 10.22 -2.04
CA PRO A 287 -23.25 10.59 -3.31
C PRO A 287 -23.66 12.07 -3.36
N ASP A 288 -23.97 12.65 -2.21
CA ASP A 288 -24.50 14.01 -2.10
C ASP A 288 -23.46 15.08 -1.78
N ALA A 289 -22.25 14.69 -1.39
CA ALA A 289 -21.29 15.61 -0.81
C ALA A 289 -20.87 16.72 -1.78
N THR A 290 -20.97 17.96 -1.33
CA THR A 290 -20.38 19.14 -1.95
C THR A 290 -19.15 19.63 -1.18
N SER A 291 -18.98 19.18 0.06
CA SER A 291 -17.77 19.33 0.85
C SER A 291 -17.54 18.09 1.72
N LEU A 292 -16.31 17.58 1.71
CA LEU A 292 -15.89 16.44 2.52
C LEU A 292 -14.53 16.74 3.17
N ALA A 293 -14.48 16.76 4.49
CA ALA A 293 -13.24 16.78 5.24
C ALA A 293 -12.91 15.34 5.69
N ILE A 294 -11.79 14.80 5.20
CA ILE A 294 -11.25 13.51 5.63
C ILE A 294 -10.17 13.82 6.65
N SER A 295 -10.46 13.54 7.92
CA SER A 295 -9.64 13.96 9.06
C SER A 295 -9.64 12.89 10.15
N GLY A 296 -9.21 13.27 11.35
CA GLY A 296 -9.02 12.35 12.48
C GLY A 296 -7.55 12.01 12.67
N ASN A 297 -7.27 11.15 13.65
CA ASN A 297 -5.92 10.80 14.09
C ASN A 297 -5.63 9.29 13.95
N SER A 298 -6.43 8.57 13.15
CA SER A 298 -6.23 7.16 12.82
C SER A 298 -6.06 6.95 11.32
N GLN A 299 -5.77 5.71 10.94
CA GLN A 299 -5.78 5.25 9.55
C GLN A 299 -7.21 5.15 9.05
N THR A 300 -7.58 5.95 8.04
CA THR A 300 -8.90 5.81 7.42
C THR A 300 -8.93 4.53 6.60
N VAL A 301 -9.84 3.61 6.95
CA VAL A 301 -9.92 2.26 6.35
C VAL A 301 -11.00 2.23 5.29
N GLY A 302 -10.63 1.85 4.07
CA GLY A 302 -11.54 1.67 2.95
C GLY A 302 -11.38 2.72 1.86
N SER A 303 -11.96 2.39 0.71
CA SER A 303 -12.08 3.31 -0.42
C SER A 303 -13.08 4.43 -0.14
N ILE A 304 -12.87 5.60 -0.73
CA ILE A 304 -13.70 6.79 -0.57
C ILE A 304 -14.16 7.25 -1.95
N LEU A 305 -15.47 7.41 -2.13
CA LEU A 305 -16.10 7.84 -3.37
C LEU A 305 -16.99 9.07 -3.13
N ALA A 306 -16.58 10.22 -3.65
CA ALA A 306 -17.37 11.46 -3.64
C ALA A 306 -17.52 11.97 -5.08
N PRO A 307 -18.57 11.59 -5.82
CA PRO A 307 -18.60 11.68 -7.28
C PRO A 307 -18.92 13.08 -7.84
N LYS A 308 -19.47 14.00 -7.04
CA LYS A 308 -19.93 15.30 -7.56
C LYS A 308 -18.76 16.12 -8.08
N SER A 309 -18.87 16.62 -9.31
CA SER A 309 -17.84 17.48 -9.90
C SER A 309 -17.61 18.80 -9.15
N SER A 310 -18.58 19.22 -8.33
CA SER A 310 -18.48 20.42 -7.50
C SER A 310 -17.91 20.17 -6.10
N VAL A 311 -17.66 18.92 -5.71
CA VAL A 311 -17.20 18.61 -4.35
C VAL A 311 -15.82 19.22 -4.09
N LYS A 312 -15.63 19.77 -2.89
CA LYS A 312 -14.31 20.14 -2.36
C LYS A 312 -13.91 19.17 -1.26
N VAL A 313 -12.83 18.44 -1.48
CA VAL A 313 -12.32 17.45 -0.52
C VAL A 313 -11.03 17.96 0.09
N VAL A 314 -10.91 17.84 1.41
CA VAL A 314 -9.66 18.07 2.14
C VAL A 314 -9.27 16.78 2.84
N GLN A 315 -8.10 16.24 2.49
CA GLN A 315 -7.49 15.11 3.18
C GLN A 315 -6.40 15.61 4.14
N SER A 316 -6.61 15.34 5.42
CA SER A 316 -5.73 15.74 6.52
C SER A 316 -5.32 14.57 7.42
N THR A 317 -5.61 13.34 6.99
CA THR A 317 -5.20 12.08 7.63
C THR A 317 -4.77 11.06 6.57
N ASN A 318 -4.25 9.92 7.02
CA ASN A 318 -3.87 8.80 6.17
C ASN A 318 -5.10 8.06 5.66
N THR A 319 -5.08 7.65 4.39
CA THR A 319 -6.17 6.90 3.75
C THR A 319 -5.67 5.59 3.15
N ASN A 320 -6.49 4.54 3.24
CA ASN A 320 -6.11 3.18 2.86
C ASN A 320 -7.24 2.56 2.03
N GLY A 321 -7.06 2.49 0.72
CA GLY A 321 -8.15 2.20 -0.21
C GLY A 321 -7.89 2.80 -1.58
N ARG A 322 -8.97 3.16 -2.26
CA ARG A 322 -8.99 4.08 -3.39
C ARG A 322 -9.53 5.44 -2.94
N LEU A 323 -9.05 6.53 -3.51
CA LEU A 323 -9.56 7.87 -3.25
C LEU A 323 -10.12 8.49 -4.53
N TRP A 324 -11.44 8.51 -4.65
CA TRP A 324 -12.14 8.92 -5.87
C TRP A 324 -13.00 10.16 -5.62
N VAL A 325 -12.52 11.29 -6.14
CA VAL A 325 -13.09 12.61 -5.94
C VAL A 325 -13.51 13.19 -7.29
N GLY A 326 -14.78 13.54 -7.45
CA GLY A 326 -15.28 14.11 -8.71
C GLY A 326 -14.86 15.56 -8.94
N GLY A 327 -14.62 16.32 -7.88
CA GLY A 327 -14.22 17.72 -7.89
C GLY A 327 -12.75 17.90 -7.52
N ASP A 328 -12.46 18.87 -6.64
CA ASP A 328 -11.09 19.19 -6.25
C ASP A 328 -10.69 18.47 -4.96
N LEU A 329 -9.41 18.09 -4.88
CA LEU A 329 -8.80 17.50 -3.69
C LEU A 329 -7.62 18.35 -3.22
N THR A 330 -7.67 18.79 -1.97
CA THR A 330 -6.48 19.29 -1.24
C THR A 330 -5.97 18.20 -0.31
N PHE A 331 -4.71 17.81 -0.50
CA PHE A 331 -4.02 16.84 0.34
C PHE A 331 -2.96 17.55 1.19
N GLY A 332 -3.13 17.51 2.52
CA GLY A 332 -2.30 18.25 3.47
C GLY A 332 -2.72 19.71 3.66
N GLY A 333 -1.82 20.53 4.20
CA GLY A 333 -2.00 21.99 4.40
C GLY A 333 -2.59 22.39 5.76
N ASN A 334 -3.19 21.45 6.51
CA ASN A 334 -3.93 21.74 7.75
C ASN A 334 -3.20 21.26 9.03
N GLY A 335 -1.87 21.38 9.09
CA GLY A 335 -1.08 21.05 10.27
C GLY A 335 -0.75 19.57 10.48
N GLY A 336 -1.25 18.68 9.62
CA GLY A 336 -0.79 17.29 9.55
C GLY A 336 0.62 17.17 8.97
N SER A 337 1.32 16.09 9.28
CA SER A 337 2.67 15.78 8.78
C SER A 337 2.79 14.28 8.51
N GLY A 338 3.55 13.91 7.47
CA GLY A 338 3.68 12.51 7.07
C GLY A 338 2.35 11.92 6.61
N LEU A 339 1.54 12.70 5.89
CA LEU A 339 0.24 12.26 5.41
C LEU A 339 0.40 11.43 4.13
N GLU A 340 -0.28 10.29 4.10
CA GLU A 340 -0.09 9.25 3.08
C GLU A 340 -1.43 8.74 2.55
N HIS A 341 -1.45 8.36 1.27
CA HIS A 341 -2.48 7.50 0.68
C HIS A 341 -1.84 6.17 0.29
N HIS A 342 -2.39 5.07 0.81
CA HIS A 342 -1.98 3.71 0.50
C HIS A 342 -3.02 3.00 -0.36
N ASN A 343 -2.55 2.36 -1.43
CA ASN A 343 -3.42 1.81 -2.46
C ASN A 343 -3.96 0.44 -2.05
N TYR A 344 -5.28 0.33 -1.94
CA TYR A 344 -5.98 -0.95 -1.79
C TYR A 344 -7.18 -1.00 -2.74
N PRO A 345 -7.14 -1.84 -3.78
CA PRO A 345 -8.27 -2.06 -4.68
C PRO A 345 -9.52 -2.55 -3.95
N TRP A 346 -10.71 -2.05 -4.32
CA TRP A 346 -11.97 -2.45 -3.67
C TRP A 346 -12.58 -3.69 -4.32
N ILE A 347 -12.91 -4.71 -3.51
CA ILE A 347 -13.33 -6.04 -3.99
C ILE A 347 -14.78 -6.12 -4.49
N GLY A 348 -15.60 -5.09 -4.22
CA GLY A 348 -17.05 -5.18 -4.45
C GLY A 348 -17.51 -4.99 -5.89
N LEU A 349 -16.64 -4.50 -6.78
CA LEU A 349 -16.97 -4.37 -8.20
C LEU A 349 -15.73 -4.45 -9.07
N THR A 350 -15.63 -5.48 -9.92
CA THR A 350 -14.47 -5.72 -10.79
C THR A 350 -14.22 -4.58 -11.76
N SER A 351 -15.25 -3.85 -12.20
CA SER A 351 -15.11 -2.69 -13.08
C SER A 351 -14.40 -1.49 -12.43
N LEU A 352 -14.27 -1.47 -11.10
CA LEU A 352 -13.48 -0.47 -10.37
C LEU A 352 -12.02 -0.89 -10.17
N GLY A 353 -11.60 -1.97 -10.84
CA GLY A 353 -10.22 -2.46 -10.83
C GLY A 353 -9.86 -3.08 -9.49
N CYS A 354 -10.20 -4.35 -9.33
CA CYS A 354 -9.68 -5.21 -8.26
C CYS A 354 -8.99 -6.41 -8.88
N ASP A 355 -7.85 -6.16 -9.50
CA ASP A 355 -7.02 -7.19 -10.11
C ASP A 355 -5.53 -6.83 -9.96
N PRO A 356 -5.03 -6.69 -8.71
CA PRO A 356 -3.59 -6.57 -8.53
C PRO A 356 -2.96 -7.90 -8.94
N GLU A 357 -1.80 -7.88 -9.56
CA GLU A 357 -1.07 -9.08 -9.97
C GLU A 357 0.26 -9.16 -9.21
N PRO A 358 0.83 -10.36 -8.98
CA PRO A 358 2.21 -10.45 -8.51
C PRO A 358 3.16 -9.79 -9.52
N PRO A 359 4.22 -9.10 -9.08
CA PRO A 359 5.13 -8.40 -9.98
C PRO A 359 5.78 -9.39 -10.98
N THR A 360 5.56 -9.17 -12.27
CA THR A 360 6.03 -10.04 -13.36
C THR A 360 7.54 -9.96 -13.64
N ASN A 361 8.26 -9.02 -13.03
CA ASN A 361 9.68 -8.75 -13.30
C ASN A 361 10.51 -8.51 -12.03
N LEU A 362 10.41 -9.38 -11.03
CA LEU A 362 11.47 -9.45 -10.03
C LEU A 362 12.68 -10.11 -10.70
N VAL A 363 13.68 -9.31 -11.08
CA VAL A 363 15.04 -9.84 -11.23
C VAL A 363 15.45 -10.28 -9.83
N VAL A 364 15.27 -11.55 -9.52
CA VAL A 364 15.92 -12.17 -8.37
C VAL A 364 17.42 -12.02 -8.65
N PRO A 365 18.17 -11.22 -7.86
CA PRO A 365 19.62 -11.25 -7.98
C PRO A 365 20.03 -12.71 -7.80
N PRO A 366 20.87 -13.29 -8.68
CA PRO A 366 21.34 -14.65 -8.46
C PRO A 366 21.85 -14.73 -7.02
N ALA A 367 21.39 -15.76 -6.29
CA ALA A 367 21.95 -16.05 -4.98
C ALA A 367 23.49 -16.05 -5.14
N PRO A 368 24.24 -15.41 -4.23
CA PRO A 368 25.69 -15.51 -4.26
C PRO A 368 26.05 -16.98 -4.34
N ASP A 369 26.85 -17.38 -5.35
CA ASP A 369 27.31 -18.75 -5.48
C ASP A 369 27.87 -19.19 -4.11
N GLU A 370 27.24 -20.22 -3.54
CA GLU A 370 27.74 -20.83 -2.32
C GLU A 370 29.17 -21.29 -2.62
N PRO A 371 30.19 -20.85 -1.85
CA PRO A 371 31.57 -21.20 -2.15
C PRO A 371 31.69 -22.71 -2.11
N THR A 372 32.10 -23.29 -3.24
CA THR A 372 32.29 -24.72 -3.40
C THR A 372 33.39 -25.15 -2.43
N ILE A 373 33.03 -25.84 -1.35
CA ILE A 373 34.00 -26.47 -0.46
C ILE A 373 34.65 -27.62 -1.25
N PRO A 374 35.98 -27.63 -1.45
CA PRO A 374 36.63 -28.75 -2.13
C PRO A 374 36.47 -30.03 -1.31
N GLU A 375 36.02 -31.11 -1.97
CA GLU A 375 35.88 -32.44 -1.39
C GLU A 375 37.20 -32.91 -0.76
N VAL A 376 37.13 -33.24 0.52
CA VAL A 376 38.19 -33.98 1.23
C VAL A 376 37.98 -35.47 0.93
N PRO A 377 39.00 -36.24 0.51
CA PRO A 377 38.82 -37.64 0.15
C PRO A 377 38.50 -38.51 1.38
N ASP A 378 37.55 -39.42 1.18
CA ASP A 378 37.07 -40.43 2.13
C ASP A 378 38.18 -41.17 2.88
N ALA A 379 38.08 -41.16 4.21
CA ALA A 379 38.86 -42.04 5.08
C ALA A 379 37.96 -42.71 6.13
N LYS A 380 37.49 -43.91 5.75
CA LYS A 380 37.31 -45.13 6.55
C LYS A 380 36.33 -45.12 7.73
N GLU A 381 35.27 -45.92 7.56
CA GLU A 381 34.27 -46.34 8.54
C GLU A 381 34.85 -46.67 9.93
N THR A 382 34.18 -46.15 10.96
CA THR A 382 34.28 -46.61 12.35
C THR A 382 32.85 -46.80 12.88
N PRO A 383 32.54 -47.89 13.62
CA PRO A 383 31.16 -48.38 13.73
C PRO A 383 30.31 -47.62 14.76
N ALA A 384 29.00 -47.62 14.50
CA ALA A 384 27.95 -46.98 15.30
C ALA A 384 27.79 -47.60 16.70
N PRO A 385 27.56 -46.78 17.75
CA PRO A 385 26.94 -47.25 18.99
C PRO A 385 25.41 -47.09 18.97
N ALA A 386 24.77 -48.01 19.69
CA ALA A 386 23.34 -48.35 19.77
C ALA A 386 22.44 -47.26 20.41
N PRO A 387 21.09 -47.35 20.28
CA PRO A 387 20.17 -46.32 20.75
C PRO A 387 19.92 -46.43 22.26
N SER A 388 19.82 -45.30 22.96
CA SER A 388 19.41 -45.26 24.37
C SER A 388 18.36 -44.17 24.61
N GLU A 389 17.14 -44.69 24.82
CA GLU A 389 16.11 -44.34 25.80
C GLU A 389 15.78 -42.88 26.19
N SER A 390 14.48 -42.61 26.06
CA SER A 390 13.70 -41.50 26.59
C SER A 390 13.47 -41.57 28.11
N VAL A 391 13.56 -40.43 28.82
CA VAL A 391 12.92 -40.19 30.15
C VAL A 391 12.68 -38.66 30.35
N PRO A 392 11.82 -38.19 31.29
CA PRO A 392 10.62 -37.41 30.96
C PRO A 392 10.53 -36.03 31.66
N SER A 393 9.45 -35.30 31.36
CA SER A 393 9.01 -34.04 31.97
C SER A 393 8.98 -34.03 33.50
N GLU A 394 9.39 -32.90 34.09
CA GLU A 394 9.03 -32.53 35.46
C GLU A 394 8.11 -31.31 35.48
N ASP A 395 6.99 -31.51 36.16
CA ASP A 395 5.92 -30.60 36.52
C ASP A 395 6.28 -29.87 37.83
N LYS A 396 6.03 -28.57 37.92
CA LYS A 396 5.91 -27.87 39.22
C LYS A 396 4.81 -26.81 39.18
N THR A 397 3.65 -27.24 39.68
CA THR A 397 2.61 -26.41 40.28
C THR A 397 2.97 -26.11 41.75
N THR A 398 2.78 -24.88 42.23
CA THR A 398 2.21 -24.58 43.57
C THR A 398 1.64 -23.16 43.62
N THR A 399 0.55 -23.04 44.38
CA THR A 399 -0.52 -22.02 44.34
C THR A 399 -0.42 -21.03 45.55
N PRO A 400 -1.43 -20.21 45.95
CA PRO A 400 -1.26 -18.80 46.31
C PRO A 400 -1.69 -18.42 47.76
N ALA A 401 -1.60 -17.13 48.14
CA ALA A 401 -2.36 -16.38 49.18
C ALA A 401 -1.57 -15.09 49.53
N GLU A 402 -2.06 -13.94 50.03
CA GLU A 402 -3.35 -13.35 50.46
C GLU A 402 -3.03 -11.83 50.61
N LYS A 403 -3.87 -10.87 50.14
CA LYS A 403 -4.93 -10.11 50.86
C LYS A 403 -4.46 -8.87 51.68
N VAL A 404 -5.36 -7.88 51.71
CA VAL A 404 -5.52 -6.72 52.65
C VAL A 404 -4.85 -5.42 52.14
N ALA A 405 -5.44 -4.22 52.06
CA ALA A 405 -6.72 -3.64 52.51
C ALA A 405 -7.07 -2.36 51.70
N ALA A 406 -8.36 -2.01 51.67
CA ALA A 406 -8.87 -0.64 51.52
C ALA A 406 -9.03 0.03 52.90
N PRO A 407 -9.04 1.36 53.00
CA PRO A 407 -10.30 2.15 53.05
C PRO A 407 -10.20 3.42 52.17
N GLY A 408 -11.23 4.08 51.65
CA GLY A 408 -12.53 4.44 52.22
C GLY A 408 -12.49 5.90 52.74
N GLU A 409 -12.95 6.88 51.95
CA GLU A 409 -13.74 8.08 52.35
C GLU A 409 -13.79 9.18 51.26
N THR A 410 -14.97 9.77 51.09
CA THR A 410 -15.35 10.96 50.29
C THR A 410 -15.76 12.09 51.29
N PRO A 411 -16.34 13.25 50.91
CA PRO A 411 -16.03 14.32 49.93
C PRO A 411 -15.84 15.69 50.63
N THR A 412 -15.34 16.75 49.95
CA THR A 412 -15.78 18.13 50.26
C THR A 412 -15.59 19.13 49.09
N SER A 413 -16.60 20.00 48.95
CA SER A 413 -16.79 21.06 47.95
C SER A 413 -16.13 22.41 48.32
N GLY A 414 -15.99 23.27 47.30
CA GLY A 414 -15.95 24.75 47.41
C GLY A 414 -14.59 25.38 47.15
N THR A 415 -14.41 26.57 46.57
CA THR A 415 -15.28 27.59 45.96
C THR A 415 -14.37 28.53 45.16
N ALA A 416 -14.94 29.12 44.11
CA ALA A 416 -14.58 30.31 43.33
C ALA A 416 -13.35 31.17 43.67
N GLY A 417 -12.65 31.61 42.60
CA GLY A 417 -12.47 33.04 42.34
C GLY A 417 -11.04 33.61 42.29
N SER A 418 -10.69 34.14 41.12
CA SER A 418 -10.05 35.47 40.90
C SER A 418 -8.71 35.54 40.13
N THR A 419 -8.83 36.08 38.90
CA THR A 419 -8.05 37.17 38.27
C THR A 419 -6.52 37.10 38.02
N THR A 420 -6.19 37.07 36.72
CA THR A 420 -5.20 37.91 35.98
C THR A 420 -3.72 37.43 35.95
N PRO A 421 -3.00 37.58 34.80
CA PRO A 421 -1.94 36.66 34.37
C PRO A 421 -0.51 37.17 34.60
N PRO A 422 0.51 36.30 34.44
CA PRO A 422 1.84 36.74 34.04
C PRO A 422 2.23 36.20 32.66
N ALA A 423 2.99 37.05 31.97
CA ALA A 423 3.56 36.85 30.67
C ALA A 423 4.69 35.81 30.64
N ALA A 424 4.83 35.20 29.46
CA ALA A 424 6.04 34.76 28.78
C ALA A 424 7.16 34.07 29.60
N THR A 425 7.27 32.76 29.41
CA THR A 425 8.58 32.10 29.35
C THR A 425 8.55 31.01 28.30
N ALA A 426 9.52 31.06 27.40
CA ALA A 426 9.75 30.11 26.31
C ALA A 426 10.00 28.71 26.87
N ALA A 427 9.27 27.72 26.36
CA ALA A 427 9.56 26.31 26.54
C ALA A 427 9.73 25.66 25.17
N LYS A 428 10.98 25.28 24.92
CA LYS A 428 11.50 24.31 23.95
C LYS A 428 10.44 23.38 23.35
N GLU A 429 10.27 23.47 22.04
CA GLU A 429 9.64 22.43 21.24
C GLU A 429 10.50 21.16 21.29
N GLU A 430 9.93 20.07 21.77
CA GLU A 430 10.39 18.74 21.39
C GLU A 430 9.82 18.43 20.00
N SER A 431 10.68 18.66 19.00
CA SER A 431 10.49 18.28 17.61
C SER A 431 10.38 16.76 17.49
N GLY A 432 9.15 16.26 17.29
CA GLY A 432 8.90 14.91 16.81
C GLY A 432 9.32 14.80 15.35
N LEU A 433 10.47 14.18 15.10
CA LEU A 433 10.95 13.86 13.76
C LEU A 433 10.13 12.70 13.18
N ALA A 434 9.37 12.97 12.13
CA ALA A 434 8.89 11.94 11.21
C ALA A 434 10.11 11.34 10.49
N SER A 435 10.41 10.07 10.79
CA SER A 435 11.54 9.34 10.23
C SER A 435 11.23 8.85 8.81
N THR A 436 11.67 9.58 7.80
CA THR A 436 11.68 9.06 6.42
C THR A 436 12.90 8.14 6.21
N GLY A 437 12.64 6.92 5.73
CA GLY A 437 13.53 5.75 5.75
C GLY A 437 14.88 5.82 5.03
N ALA A 438 15.27 6.97 4.48
CA ALA A 438 16.59 7.15 3.84
C ALA A 438 17.69 7.61 4.81
N ARG A 439 17.35 8.14 6.00
CA ARG A 439 18.35 8.62 6.98
C ARG A 439 18.75 7.57 8.03
N THR A 440 17.94 6.54 8.24
CA THR A 440 18.18 5.51 9.26
C THR A 440 19.35 4.60 8.90
N ALA A 441 19.54 4.27 7.62
CA ALA A 441 20.66 3.42 7.20
C ALA A 441 22.03 4.05 7.47
N LEU A 442 22.17 5.37 7.26
CA LEU A 442 23.43 6.08 7.51
C LEU A 442 23.69 6.27 9.02
N VAL A 443 22.64 6.54 9.81
CA VAL A 443 22.78 6.72 11.27
C VAL A 443 23.04 5.38 11.99
N VAL A 444 22.45 4.28 11.52
CA VAL A 444 22.75 2.93 12.05
C VAL A 444 24.18 2.52 11.71
N ALA A 445 24.66 2.80 10.48
CA ALA A 445 26.05 2.51 10.11
C ALA A 445 27.08 3.29 10.95
N ILE A 446 26.81 4.57 11.25
CA ILE A 446 27.66 5.40 12.11
C ILE A 446 27.59 4.93 13.58
N SER A 447 26.42 4.50 14.05
CA SER A 447 26.24 4.01 15.42
C SER A 447 26.95 2.68 15.68
N VAL A 448 26.96 1.76 14.70
CA VAL A 448 27.71 0.49 14.78
C VAL A 448 29.22 0.73 14.73
N ALA A 449 29.69 1.69 13.93
CA ALA A 449 31.11 2.06 13.89
C ALA A 449 31.59 2.69 15.22
N LEU A 450 30.77 3.52 15.85
CA LEU A 450 31.08 4.14 17.15
C LEU A 450 31.05 3.15 18.32
N LEU A 451 30.13 2.17 18.29
CA LEU A 451 30.09 1.08 19.28
C LEU A 451 31.28 0.12 19.13
N GLY A 452 31.71 -0.17 17.89
CA GLY A 452 32.92 -0.95 17.62
C GLY A 452 34.21 -0.27 18.11
N ALA A 453 34.34 1.02 17.87
CA ALA A 453 35.49 1.81 18.35
C ALA A 453 35.51 1.95 19.90
N GLY A 454 34.34 2.10 20.52
CA GLY A 454 34.18 2.15 21.98
C GLY A 454 34.56 0.85 22.68
N ALA A 455 34.14 -0.31 22.13
CA ALA A 455 34.50 -1.61 22.68
C ALA A 455 36.01 -1.90 22.57
N GLY A 456 36.66 -1.48 21.48
CA GLY A 456 38.11 -1.60 21.29
C GLY A 456 38.94 -0.80 22.32
N LEU A 457 38.48 0.39 22.69
CA LEU A 457 39.14 1.23 23.70
C LEU A 457 39.01 0.67 25.13
N VAL A 458 37.88 0.04 25.47
CA VAL A 458 37.69 -0.58 26.80
C VAL A 458 38.52 -1.85 26.96
N VAL A 459 38.66 -2.66 25.89
CA VAL A 459 39.49 -3.88 25.92
C VAL A 459 40.98 -3.56 25.98
N THR A 460 41.44 -2.52 25.29
CA THR A 460 42.85 -2.07 25.34
C THR A 460 43.19 -1.37 26.65
N ALA A 461 42.27 -0.63 27.26
CA ALA A 461 42.43 -0.06 28.59
C ALA A 461 42.48 -1.14 29.69
N ARG A 462 41.65 -2.19 29.60
CA ARG A 462 41.68 -3.32 30.54
C ARG A 462 42.96 -4.15 30.44
N ARG A 463 43.51 -4.34 29.24
CA ARG A 463 44.79 -5.05 29.06
C ARG A 463 46.01 -4.30 29.61
N ARG A 464 45.96 -2.96 29.70
CA ARG A 464 47.03 -2.15 30.31
C ARG A 464 46.95 -2.07 31.84
N ALA A 465 45.81 -2.41 32.44
CA ALA A 465 45.64 -2.41 33.89
C ALA A 465 46.06 -3.73 34.57
N THR A 466 46.43 -4.75 33.78
CA THR A 466 46.83 -6.08 34.27
C THR A 466 48.24 -6.49 33.79
N SER A 467 49.12 -5.52 33.55
CA SER A 467 50.54 -5.73 33.24
C SER A 467 51.42 -4.85 34.10
#